data_AF-A0A3C1NE80-F1
#
_entry.id   AF-A0A3C1NE80-F1
#
_cell.length_a   1.000
_cell.length_b   1.000
_cell.length_c   1.000
_cell.angle_alpha   90.00
_cell.angle_beta   90.00
_cell.angle_gamma   90.00
#
_symmetry.space_group_name_H-M   'P 1'
#
loop_
_entity.id
_entity.type
_entity.pdbx_description
1 polymer ?
#
loop_
_entity_poly.entity_id
_entity_poly.type
_entity_poly.pdbx_seq_one_letter_code
_entity_poly.pdbx_strand_id
1 'polypeptide(L)'
;MDAISDAPPLPHERRSLYRRITGAIGDQMPKGLYARALIIIIAPMVLLQSVLTFVFLERHWQMVTRRLSTVTVQNIAMLIDIYRDFPQDPDAETLIRLADSDLGLRIRFEPGEELPEANSRPFFDLLDTTLSDELTRQIGRPFWIDTVGRSNFVDIRIKLDDGVMHVLARRSQTYASNSQIFLIWMVGTSLVLLTVAILFLRNQIKPILRLSEAAESFGKGRPPPDDFRPRGAREVRQAANAFIEMRDRIERHVEQRTIMLAGVSHDLRTVLTRFNLQLALFEETPELDALRADVDEMQAMLEDYMAFAKGDAGEEIVRADIG
;
A
#
# COMPACT_ATOMS: atom_id res chain seq x y z
N MET A 1 -4.32 -32.76 -44.87
CA MET A 1 -3.83 -31.38 -44.71
C MET A 1 -3.94 -31.09 -43.22
N ASP A 2 -3.09 -31.76 -42.43
CA ASP A 2 -3.04 -31.66 -40.97
C ASP A 2 -1.59 -31.32 -40.62
N ALA A 3 -1.35 -30.03 -40.45
CA ALA A 3 -0.12 -29.52 -39.88
C ALA A 3 -0.52 -28.25 -39.13
N ILE A 4 -0.51 -28.33 -37.81
CA ILE A 4 -0.14 -27.28 -36.83
C ILE A 4 -0.72 -27.74 -35.49
N SER A 5 0.15 -28.26 -34.62
CA SER A 5 0.24 -27.83 -33.22
C SER A 5 1.18 -28.78 -32.47
N ASP A 6 2.48 -28.71 -32.79
CA ASP A 6 3.52 -29.24 -31.92
C ASP A 6 4.40 -28.06 -31.50
N ALA A 7 3.89 -27.28 -30.54
CA ALA A 7 4.65 -26.22 -29.90
C ALA A 7 5.59 -26.89 -28.87
N PRO A 8 6.91 -26.65 -28.93
CA PRO A 8 7.86 -27.34 -28.06
C PRO A 8 7.60 -26.99 -26.57
N PRO A 9 7.71 -27.96 -25.65
CA PRO A 9 7.52 -27.72 -24.22
C PRO A 9 8.58 -26.73 -23.71
N LEU A 10 8.12 -25.70 -22.99
CA LEU A 10 8.99 -24.67 -22.41
C LEU A 10 10.00 -25.31 -21.42
N PRO A 11 11.29 -24.89 -21.41
CA PRO A 11 12.35 -25.52 -20.64
C PRO A 11 12.10 -25.49 -19.11
N HIS A 12 12.38 -26.62 -18.46
CA HIS A 12 12.09 -26.91 -17.05
C HIS A 12 12.76 -25.96 -16.04
N GLU A 13 13.86 -25.30 -16.40
CA GLU A 13 14.57 -24.38 -15.49
C GLU A 13 13.77 -23.12 -15.15
N ARG A 14 12.97 -22.58 -16.10
CA ARG A 14 12.14 -21.39 -15.86
C ARG A 14 11.01 -21.66 -14.85
N ARG A 15 10.52 -22.90 -14.77
CA ARG A 15 9.49 -23.29 -13.78
C ARG A 15 10.03 -23.27 -12.34
N SER A 16 11.33 -23.54 -12.13
CA SER A 16 11.90 -23.62 -10.77
C SER A 16 12.11 -22.23 -10.15
N LEU A 17 12.61 -21.27 -10.94
CA LEU A 17 12.84 -19.90 -10.49
C LEU A 17 11.51 -19.19 -10.19
N TYR A 18 10.51 -19.35 -11.08
CA TYR A 18 9.17 -18.78 -10.86
C TYR A 18 8.52 -19.33 -9.59
N ARG A 19 8.65 -20.63 -9.31
CA ARG A 19 8.09 -21.25 -8.10
C ARG A 19 8.79 -20.79 -6.82
N ARG A 20 10.10 -20.57 -6.86
CA ARG A 20 10.87 -20.05 -5.72
C ARG A 20 10.51 -18.60 -5.41
N ILE A 21 10.39 -17.76 -6.44
CA ILE A 21 10.01 -16.35 -6.26
C ILE A 21 8.56 -16.23 -5.79
N THR A 22 7.62 -16.95 -6.42
CA THR A 22 6.20 -16.91 -6.02
C THR A 22 5.95 -17.56 -4.66
N GLY A 23 6.70 -18.61 -4.29
CA GLY A 23 6.66 -19.25 -2.97
C GLY A 23 7.18 -18.33 -1.86
N ALA A 24 8.38 -17.76 -2.04
CA ALA A 24 8.98 -16.86 -1.03
C ALA A 24 8.13 -15.60 -0.79
N ILE A 25 7.53 -15.04 -1.84
CA ILE A 25 6.60 -13.90 -1.72
C ILE A 25 5.31 -14.33 -1.00
N GLY A 26 4.80 -15.54 -1.27
CA GLY A 26 3.62 -16.09 -0.60
C GLY A 26 3.80 -16.32 0.90
N ASP A 27 5.00 -16.75 1.31
CA ASP A 27 5.34 -17.08 2.70
C ASP A 27 5.56 -15.83 3.57
N GLN A 28 6.03 -14.73 2.98
CA GLN A 28 6.17 -13.42 3.66
C GLN A 28 4.89 -12.57 3.61
N MET A 29 3.90 -12.95 2.79
CA MET A 29 2.66 -12.20 2.70
C MET A 29 1.78 -12.44 3.94
N PRO A 30 1.21 -11.36 4.52
CA PRO A 30 0.27 -11.49 5.64
C PRO A 30 -0.90 -12.41 5.27
N LYS A 31 -1.41 -13.18 6.24
CA LYS A 31 -2.45 -14.18 5.99
C LYS A 31 -3.84 -13.57 5.76
N GLY A 32 -4.06 -12.33 6.19
CA GLY A 32 -5.34 -11.63 6.04
C GLY A 32 -5.61 -11.18 4.60
N LEU A 33 -6.83 -11.41 4.12
CA LEU A 33 -7.27 -11.05 2.77
C LEU A 33 -7.11 -9.55 2.47
N TYR A 34 -7.37 -8.68 3.47
CA TYR A 34 -7.19 -7.24 3.34
C TYR A 34 -5.72 -6.85 3.09
N ALA A 35 -4.80 -7.37 3.90
CA ALA A 35 -3.39 -7.02 3.81
C ALA A 35 -2.75 -7.51 2.50
N ARG A 36 -3.13 -8.71 2.03
CA ARG A 36 -2.71 -9.22 0.71
C ARG A 36 -3.18 -8.31 -0.42
N ALA A 37 -4.47 -7.98 -0.44
CA ALA A 37 -5.03 -7.16 -1.50
C ALA A 37 -4.44 -5.75 -1.52
N LEU A 38 -4.13 -5.19 -0.35
CA LEU A 38 -3.46 -3.90 -0.24
C LEU A 38 -2.04 -3.94 -0.83
N ILE A 39 -1.25 -4.97 -0.51
CA ILE A 39 0.10 -5.16 -1.10
C ILE A 39 0.02 -5.33 -2.62
N ILE A 40 -0.93 -6.13 -3.12
CA ILE A 40 -1.11 -6.38 -4.55
C ILE A 40 -1.39 -5.09 -5.33
N ILE A 41 -2.07 -4.10 -4.72
CA ILE A 41 -2.35 -2.81 -5.37
C ILE A 41 -1.20 -1.82 -5.16
N ILE A 42 -0.70 -1.68 -3.93
CA ILE A 42 0.29 -0.65 -3.60
C ILE A 42 1.66 -0.98 -4.19
N ALA A 43 2.11 -2.24 -4.13
CA ALA A 43 3.47 -2.58 -4.50
C ALA A 43 3.80 -2.30 -5.98
N PRO A 44 2.97 -2.68 -6.97
CA PRO A 44 3.24 -2.36 -8.37
C PRO A 44 3.21 -0.85 -8.63
N MET A 45 2.31 -0.13 -7.95
CA MET A 45 2.16 1.31 -8.12
C MET A 45 3.38 2.06 -7.58
N VAL A 46 3.86 1.69 -6.39
CA VAL A 46 5.08 2.25 -5.80
C VAL A 46 6.30 1.89 -6.64
N LEU A 47 6.39 0.65 -7.13
CA LEU A 47 7.50 0.22 -7.99
C LEU A 47 7.51 1.02 -9.30
N LEU A 48 6.37 1.16 -9.97
CA LEU A 48 6.26 1.96 -11.18
C LEU A 48 6.61 3.43 -10.91
N GLN A 49 6.11 3.99 -9.82
CA GLN A 49 6.41 5.37 -9.42
C GLN A 49 7.90 5.58 -9.18
N SER A 50 8.56 4.64 -8.48
CA SER A 50 10.00 4.69 -8.22
C SER A 50 10.79 4.61 -9.52
N VAL A 51 10.43 3.70 -10.43
CA VAL A 51 11.08 3.59 -11.75
C VAL A 51 10.88 4.86 -12.58
N LEU A 52 9.65 5.38 -12.65
CA LEU A 52 9.35 6.63 -13.37
C LEU A 52 10.10 7.82 -12.79
N THR A 53 10.15 7.93 -11.46
CA THR A 53 10.89 8.98 -10.76
C THR A 53 12.37 8.88 -11.06
N PHE A 54 12.95 7.68 -10.97
CA PHE A 54 14.35 7.43 -11.26
C PHE A 54 14.72 7.77 -12.71
N VAL A 55 13.96 7.24 -13.67
CA VAL A 55 14.19 7.50 -15.11
C VAL A 55 13.99 8.97 -15.43
N PHE A 56 12.96 9.62 -14.88
CA PHE A 56 12.73 11.04 -15.09
C PHE A 56 13.90 11.85 -14.54
N LEU A 57 14.32 11.57 -13.31
CA LEU A 57 15.46 12.21 -12.68
C LEU A 57 16.67 12.04 -13.62
N GLU A 58 17.15 10.82 -13.80
CA GLU A 58 18.35 10.51 -14.61
C GLU A 58 18.30 11.13 -16.01
N ARG A 59 17.20 10.95 -16.75
CA ARG A 59 17.08 11.41 -18.13
C ARG A 59 16.94 12.92 -18.25
N HIS A 60 16.28 13.57 -17.29
CA HIS A 60 16.17 15.02 -17.25
C HIS A 60 17.52 15.67 -16.90
N TRP A 61 18.28 15.09 -15.96
CA TRP A 61 19.64 15.55 -15.60
C TRP A 61 20.59 15.50 -16.79
N GLN A 62 20.64 14.38 -17.50
CA GLN A 62 21.58 14.19 -18.61
C GLN A 62 21.32 15.13 -19.79
N MET A 63 20.06 15.37 -20.15
CA MET A 63 19.73 16.15 -21.34
C MET A 63 19.71 17.67 -21.11
N VAL A 64 19.18 18.13 -19.97
CA VAL A 64 18.93 19.56 -19.78
C VAL A 64 20.11 20.24 -19.10
N THR A 65 20.55 19.72 -17.94
CA THR A 65 21.62 20.34 -17.15
C THR A 65 22.94 20.36 -17.90
N ARG A 66 23.36 19.25 -18.52
CA ARG A 66 24.62 19.20 -19.27
C ARG A 66 24.64 20.20 -20.42
N ARG A 67 23.56 20.27 -21.21
CA ARG A 67 23.45 21.19 -22.34
C ARG A 67 23.47 22.64 -21.89
N LEU A 68 22.76 22.96 -20.81
CA LEU A 68 22.70 24.29 -20.21
C LEU A 68 24.07 24.73 -19.68
N SER A 69 24.78 23.86 -18.96
CA SER A 69 26.15 24.12 -18.50
C SER A 69 27.12 24.29 -19.66
N THR A 70 27.10 23.42 -20.67
CA THR A 70 27.97 23.54 -21.85
C THR A 70 27.77 24.88 -22.55
N VAL A 71 26.54 25.31 -22.81
CA VAL A 71 26.26 26.60 -23.46
C VAL A 71 26.70 27.78 -22.59
N THR A 72 26.44 27.72 -21.29
CA THR A 72 26.83 28.80 -20.37
C THR A 72 28.35 28.93 -20.31
N VAL A 73 29.08 27.82 -20.20
CA VAL A 73 30.55 27.81 -20.18
C VAL A 73 31.13 28.28 -21.51
N GLN A 74 30.52 27.90 -22.65
CA GLN A 74 30.93 28.40 -23.97
C GLN A 74 30.78 29.93 -24.06
N ASN A 75 29.69 30.48 -23.56
CA ASN A 75 29.47 31.93 -23.51
C ASN A 75 30.50 32.63 -22.61
N ILE A 76 30.83 32.04 -21.46
CA ILE A 76 31.86 32.56 -20.55
C ILE A 76 33.24 32.50 -21.22
N ALA A 77 33.61 31.39 -21.86
CA ALA A 77 34.86 31.24 -22.57
C ALA A 77 35.00 32.28 -23.70
N MET A 78 33.92 32.51 -24.47
CA MET A 78 33.86 33.56 -25.48
C MET A 78 34.11 34.95 -24.88
N LEU A 79 33.50 35.28 -23.74
CA LEU A 79 33.71 36.57 -23.07
C LEU A 79 35.15 36.73 -22.59
N ILE A 80 35.79 35.66 -22.09
CA ILE A 80 37.21 35.66 -21.71
C ILE A 80 38.11 35.90 -22.93
N ASP A 81 37.86 35.21 -24.04
CA ASP A 81 38.63 35.38 -25.27
C ASP A 81 38.49 36.80 -25.84
N ILE A 82 37.28 37.37 -25.85
CA ILE A 82 37.07 38.75 -26.31
C ILE A 82 37.77 39.75 -25.37
N TYR A 83 37.69 39.56 -24.06
CA TYR A 83 38.38 40.42 -23.08
C TYR A 83 39.91 40.40 -23.28
N ARG A 84 40.48 39.20 -23.51
CA ARG A 84 41.92 39.04 -23.75
C ARG A 84 42.37 39.63 -25.09
N ASP A 85 41.62 39.35 -26.16
CA ASP A 85 42.07 39.64 -27.53
C ASP A 85 41.71 41.08 -27.96
N PHE A 86 40.76 41.74 -27.27
CA PHE A 86 40.34 43.13 -27.55
C PHE A 86 40.38 44.03 -26.30
N PRO A 87 41.56 44.36 -25.75
CA PRO A 87 41.73 45.18 -24.55
C PRO A 87 41.44 46.69 -24.76
N GLN A 88 40.74 47.06 -25.83
CA GLN A 88 40.52 48.46 -26.22
C GLN A 88 39.40 49.18 -25.44
N ASP A 89 38.67 48.45 -24.59
CA ASP A 89 37.63 48.98 -23.70
C ASP A 89 38.15 48.90 -22.25
N PRO A 90 38.71 50.00 -21.67
CA PRO A 90 39.37 49.97 -20.36
C PRO A 90 38.47 49.48 -19.22
N ASP A 91 37.17 49.70 -19.34
CA ASP A 91 36.17 49.35 -18.33
C ASP A 91 35.30 48.14 -18.76
N ALA A 92 35.59 47.56 -19.94
CA ALA A 92 34.83 46.47 -20.55
C ALA A 92 33.31 46.75 -20.61
N GLU A 93 32.87 48.01 -20.69
CA GLU A 93 31.45 48.39 -20.63
C GLU A 93 30.63 47.74 -21.75
N THR A 94 31.22 47.63 -22.95
CA THR A 94 30.55 47.02 -24.10
C THR A 94 30.33 45.53 -23.88
N LEU A 95 31.33 44.86 -23.31
CA LEU A 95 31.28 43.44 -22.92
C LEU A 95 30.25 43.20 -21.81
N ILE A 96 30.21 44.06 -20.79
CA ILE A 96 29.24 43.96 -19.68
C ILE A 96 27.82 44.10 -20.20
N ARG A 97 27.55 45.07 -21.09
CA ARG A 97 26.22 45.22 -21.70
C ARG A 97 25.84 44.01 -22.56
N LEU A 98 26.75 43.55 -23.42
CA LEU A 98 26.51 42.40 -24.30
C LEU A 98 26.19 41.14 -23.49
N ALA A 99 26.94 40.92 -22.41
CA ALA A 99 26.72 39.78 -21.52
C ALA A 99 25.33 39.84 -20.86
N ASP A 100 24.89 41.01 -20.35
CA ASP A 100 23.59 41.12 -19.68
C ASP A 100 22.41 41.09 -20.68
N SER A 101 22.52 41.76 -21.83
CA SER A 101 21.43 41.86 -22.80
C SER A 101 21.24 40.60 -23.65
N ASP A 102 22.33 40.01 -24.13
CA ASP A 102 22.26 38.98 -25.18
C ASP A 102 22.49 37.58 -24.58
N LEU A 103 23.37 37.48 -23.59
CA LEU A 103 23.72 36.21 -22.94
C LEU A 103 22.96 36.01 -21.62
N GLY A 104 22.38 37.08 -21.07
CA GLY A 104 21.70 37.07 -19.78
C GLY A 104 22.63 36.77 -18.60
N LEU A 105 23.93 37.06 -18.75
CA LEU A 105 24.99 36.89 -17.77
C LEU A 105 25.40 38.27 -17.24
N ARG A 106 25.39 38.44 -15.93
CA ARG A 106 25.93 39.66 -15.33
C ARG A 106 27.40 39.45 -15.01
N ILE A 107 28.26 40.16 -15.72
CA ILE A 107 29.70 40.05 -15.53
C ILE A 107 30.27 41.30 -14.85
N ARG A 108 31.33 41.09 -14.07
CA ARG A 108 32.17 42.16 -13.53
C ARG A 108 33.61 41.71 -13.51
N PHE A 109 34.53 42.62 -13.83
CA PHE A 109 35.97 42.39 -13.75
C PHE A 109 36.50 43.14 -12.53
N GLU A 110 37.22 42.43 -11.67
CA GLU A 110 37.83 42.99 -10.45
C GLU A 110 39.35 42.79 -10.53
N PRO A 111 40.10 43.80 -11.01
CA PRO A 111 41.56 43.72 -11.15
C PRO A 111 42.26 43.48 -9.82
N GLY A 112 43.23 42.56 -9.81
CA GLY A 112 44.02 42.24 -8.61
C GLY A 112 43.29 41.43 -7.52
N GLU A 113 42.02 41.07 -7.70
CA GLU A 113 41.32 40.16 -6.77
C GLU A 113 41.91 38.73 -6.87
N GLU A 114 41.92 38.02 -5.75
CA GLU A 114 42.22 36.58 -5.69
C GLU A 114 40.96 35.78 -5.40
N LEU A 115 40.94 34.52 -5.85
CA LEU A 115 39.80 33.65 -5.58
C LEU A 115 39.66 33.42 -4.06
N PRO A 116 38.42 33.41 -3.52
CA PRO A 116 38.19 33.06 -2.13
C PRO A 116 38.74 31.66 -1.81
N GLU A 117 39.11 31.42 -0.55
CA GLU A 117 39.43 30.07 -0.09
C GLU A 117 38.25 29.14 -0.41
N ALA A 118 38.57 27.98 -1.01
CA ALA A 118 37.57 27.01 -1.46
C ALA A 118 36.78 26.48 -0.25
N ASN A 119 35.67 27.13 0.08
CA ASN A 119 34.78 26.66 1.12
C ASN A 119 34.13 25.36 0.65
N SER A 120 34.62 24.27 1.23
CA SER A 120 34.15 22.94 0.94
C SER A 120 32.70 22.76 1.40
N ARG A 121 31.88 22.26 0.47
CA ARG A 121 30.63 21.47 0.64
C ARG A 121 29.31 22.24 0.54
N PRO A 122 28.77 22.39 -0.68
CA PRO A 122 27.32 22.44 -0.88
C PRO A 122 26.73 21.05 -0.63
N PHE A 123 25.62 20.96 0.11
CA PHE A 123 24.96 19.70 0.52
C PHE A 123 24.41 18.83 -0.66
N PHE A 124 24.62 19.26 -1.91
CA PHE A 124 24.24 18.55 -3.15
C PHE A 124 25.43 18.43 -4.13
N ASP A 125 26.37 17.54 -3.83
CA ASP A 125 27.59 17.19 -4.60
C ASP A 125 27.37 16.75 -6.07
N LEU A 126 26.12 16.57 -6.50
CA LEU A 126 25.76 16.05 -7.84
C LEU A 126 25.58 17.15 -8.91
N LEU A 127 25.39 18.42 -8.51
CA LEU A 127 25.18 19.56 -9.42
C LEU A 127 26.48 20.23 -9.84
N ASP A 128 27.42 20.31 -8.89
CA ASP A 128 28.70 21.01 -9.05
C ASP A 128 29.58 20.31 -10.11
N THR A 129 29.57 18.97 -10.11
CA THR A 129 30.38 18.16 -11.02
C THR A 129 30.19 18.51 -12.49
N THR A 130 28.96 18.70 -12.99
CA THR A 130 28.79 18.94 -14.45
C THR A 130 29.27 20.33 -14.88
N LEU A 131 28.96 21.38 -14.12
CA LEU A 131 29.40 22.74 -14.44
C LEU A 131 30.91 22.89 -14.23
N SER A 132 31.43 22.36 -13.12
CA SER A 132 32.86 22.32 -12.82
C SER A 132 33.65 21.51 -13.85
N ASP A 133 33.13 20.37 -14.31
CA ASP A 133 33.75 19.57 -15.36
C ASP A 133 33.80 20.32 -16.69
N GLU A 134 32.74 21.05 -17.05
CA GLU A 134 32.71 21.86 -18.28
C GLU A 134 33.64 23.07 -18.17
N LEU A 135 33.66 23.79 -17.04
CA LEU A 135 34.58 24.91 -16.78
C LEU A 135 36.05 24.45 -16.85
N THR A 136 36.36 23.31 -16.22
CA THR A 136 37.70 22.72 -16.26
C THR A 136 38.08 22.32 -17.69
N ARG A 137 37.17 21.66 -18.42
CA ARG A 137 37.45 21.19 -19.79
C ARG A 137 37.58 22.30 -20.82
N GLN A 138 36.80 23.38 -20.71
CA GLN A 138 36.75 24.43 -21.74
C GLN A 138 37.60 25.65 -21.41
N ILE A 139 37.67 26.07 -20.14
CA ILE A 139 38.40 27.27 -19.72
C ILE A 139 39.79 26.92 -19.18
N GLY A 140 39.91 25.85 -18.39
CA GLY A 140 41.19 25.37 -17.87
C GLY A 140 41.90 26.36 -16.92
N ARG A 141 41.15 27.25 -16.26
CA ARG A 141 41.63 28.21 -15.26
C ARG A 141 41.07 27.84 -13.87
N PRO A 142 41.73 28.24 -12.77
CA PRO A 142 41.12 28.14 -11.44
C PRO A 142 39.81 28.91 -11.38
N PHE A 143 38.78 28.31 -10.78
CA PHE A 143 37.48 28.92 -10.62
C PHE A 143 36.89 28.62 -9.25
N TRP A 144 35.88 29.40 -8.87
CA TRP A 144 35.09 29.23 -7.66
C TRP A 144 33.62 29.38 -8.00
N ILE A 145 32.76 28.57 -7.39
CA ILE A 145 31.31 28.57 -7.66
C ILE A 145 30.55 28.67 -6.34
N ASP A 146 29.63 29.63 -6.24
CA ASP A 146 28.60 29.65 -5.19
C ASP A 146 27.27 29.13 -5.74
N THR A 147 26.79 28.05 -5.13
CA THR A 147 25.43 27.54 -5.35
C THR A 147 24.58 27.57 -4.06
N VAL A 148 25.13 28.09 -2.95
CA VAL A 148 24.61 27.94 -1.59
C VAL A 148 23.59 29.04 -1.23
N GLY A 149 23.57 30.16 -1.96
CA GLY A 149 22.61 31.24 -1.72
C GLY A 149 21.14 30.87 -2.05
N ARG A 150 20.17 31.45 -1.32
CA ARG A 150 18.72 31.45 -1.69
C ARG A 150 18.40 32.27 -2.95
N SER A 151 19.43 32.65 -3.72
CA SER A 151 19.32 33.52 -4.86
C SER A 151 18.98 32.71 -6.12
N ASN A 152 18.23 33.30 -7.04
CA ASN A 152 17.97 32.68 -8.35
C ASN A 152 19.20 32.72 -9.29
N PHE A 153 20.40 32.91 -8.74
CA PHE A 153 21.65 33.12 -9.46
C PHE A 153 22.74 32.19 -8.93
N VAL A 154 23.65 31.82 -9.82
CA VAL A 154 24.92 31.13 -9.52
C VAL A 154 26.02 32.17 -9.68
N ASP A 155 26.85 32.33 -8.66
CA ASP A 155 28.06 33.14 -8.74
C ASP A 155 29.21 32.24 -9.21
N ILE A 156 29.79 32.55 -10.36
CA ILE A 156 30.93 31.83 -10.94
C ILE A 156 32.07 32.84 -11.02
N ARG A 157 33.17 32.57 -10.32
CA ARG A 157 34.37 33.42 -10.32
C ARG A 157 35.49 32.69 -11.02
N ILE A 158 36.14 33.34 -11.98
CA ILE A 158 37.18 32.73 -12.80
C ILE A 158 38.43 33.58 -12.68
N LYS A 159 39.57 32.94 -12.37
CA LYS A 159 40.85 33.63 -12.29
C LYS A 159 41.34 34.00 -13.69
N LEU A 160 41.57 35.29 -13.90
CA LEU A 160 42.22 35.86 -15.08
C LEU A 160 43.67 36.24 -14.76
N ASP A 161 44.41 36.66 -15.78
CA ASP A 161 45.83 37.02 -15.64
C ASP A 161 46.01 38.34 -14.85
N ASP A 162 45.03 39.23 -14.92
CA ASP A 162 45.00 40.59 -14.36
C ASP A 162 44.00 40.76 -13.18
N GLY A 163 43.19 39.74 -12.88
CA GLY A 163 42.16 39.84 -11.83
C GLY A 163 41.24 38.62 -11.75
N VAL A 164 40.01 38.84 -11.30
CA VAL A 164 38.95 37.82 -11.28
C VAL A 164 37.74 38.33 -12.06
N MET A 165 37.19 37.48 -12.93
CA MET A 165 35.90 37.72 -13.57
C MET A 165 34.80 37.08 -12.73
N HIS A 166 33.86 37.91 -12.27
CA HIS A 166 32.65 37.48 -11.60
C HIS A 166 31.55 37.34 -12.65
N VAL A 167 30.88 36.19 -12.66
CA VAL A 167 29.79 35.87 -13.58
C VAL A 167 28.59 35.41 -12.76
N LEU A 168 27.55 36.22 -12.75
CA LEU A 168 26.26 35.88 -12.16
C LEU A 168 25.33 35.36 -13.25
N ALA A 169 25.15 34.03 -13.28
CA ALA A 169 24.25 33.35 -14.22
C ALA A 169 22.91 33.02 -13.55
N ARG A 170 21.80 33.03 -14.30
CA ARG A 170 20.50 32.61 -13.73
C ARG A 170 20.45 31.10 -13.52
N ARG A 171 19.84 30.67 -12.41
CA ARG A 171 19.56 29.26 -12.07
C ARG A 171 19.09 28.46 -13.30
N SER A 172 18.05 28.96 -13.96
CA SER A 172 17.41 28.30 -15.11
C SER A 172 18.29 28.18 -16.36
N GLN A 173 19.37 28.94 -16.47
CA GLN A 173 20.32 28.88 -17.60
C GLN A 173 21.41 27.85 -17.38
N THR A 174 21.68 27.48 -16.13
CA THR A 174 22.67 26.48 -15.74
C THR A 174 22.03 25.15 -15.33
N TYR A 175 20.70 25.10 -15.09
CA TYR A 175 19.99 23.86 -14.74
C TYR A 175 18.46 23.93 -14.92
N ALA A 176 17.86 22.75 -14.95
CA ALA A 176 16.43 22.56 -15.09
C ALA A 176 15.66 22.83 -13.78
N SER A 177 15.34 24.11 -13.54
CA SER A 177 14.68 24.59 -12.32
C SER A 177 13.23 24.11 -12.13
N ASN A 178 12.53 23.71 -13.20
CA ASN A 178 11.10 23.34 -13.14
C ASN A 178 10.83 21.84 -12.88
N SER A 179 11.86 21.03 -12.66
CA SER A 179 11.71 19.59 -12.38
C SER A 179 10.91 19.32 -11.09
N GLN A 180 11.00 20.20 -10.10
CA GLN A 180 10.28 20.09 -8.83
C GLN A 180 8.76 20.09 -9.03
N ILE A 181 8.25 20.96 -9.90
CA ILE A 181 6.81 21.06 -10.18
C ILE A 181 6.31 19.72 -10.76
N PHE A 182 7.04 19.17 -11.73
CA PHE A 182 6.71 17.87 -12.31
C PHE A 182 6.74 16.74 -11.26
N LEU A 183 7.76 16.68 -10.42
CA LEU A 183 7.86 15.68 -9.35
C LEU A 183 6.70 15.79 -8.35
N ILE A 184 6.32 17.02 -7.96
CA ILE A 184 5.18 17.26 -7.08
C ILE A 184 3.88 16.77 -7.73
N TRP A 185 3.64 17.07 -9.00
CA TRP A 185 2.45 16.60 -9.71
C TRP A 185 2.42 15.08 -9.88
N MET A 186 3.58 14.48 -10.17
CA MET A 186 3.71 13.03 -10.33
C MET A 186 3.44 12.29 -9.01
N VAL A 187 4.03 12.75 -7.90
CA VAL A 187 3.80 12.18 -6.56
C VAL A 187 2.38 12.47 -6.09
N GLY A 188 1.88 13.69 -6.28
CA GLY A 188 0.53 14.10 -5.90
C GLY A 188 -0.54 13.27 -6.60
N THR A 189 -0.43 13.10 -7.93
CA THR A 189 -1.38 12.28 -8.70
C THR A 189 -1.33 10.81 -8.26
N SER A 190 -0.14 10.27 -8.02
CA SER A 190 0.03 8.90 -7.53
C SER A 190 -0.61 8.71 -6.15
N LEU A 191 -0.42 9.66 -5.23
CA LEU A 191 -1.02 9.61 -3.90
C LEU A 191 -2.56 9.67 -3.95
N VAL A 192 -3.13 10.50 -4.83
CA VAL A 192 -4.58 10.57 -5.06
C VAL A 192 -5.11 9.21 -5.54
N LEU A 193 -4.49 8.64 -6.58
CA LEU A 193 -4.90 7.35 -7.12
C LEU A 193 -4.76 6.22 -6.09
N LEU A 194 -3.68 6.22 -5.31
CA LEU A 194 -3.46 5.25 -4.23
C LEU A 194 -4.54 5.36 -3.16
N THR A 195 -4.89 6.59 -2.77
CA THR A 195 -5.94 6.85 -1.78
C THR A 195 -7.29 6.36 -2.28
N VAL A 196 -7.65 6.67 -3.53
CA VAL A 196 -8.87 6.18 -4.16
C VAL A 196 -8.88 4.65 -4.20
N ALA A 197 -7.79 4.02 -4.64
CA ALA A 197 -7.68 2.57 -4.70
C ALA A 197 -7.86 1.91 -3.32
N ILE A 198 -7.23 2.44 -2.27
CA ILE A 198 -7.37 1.96 -0.88
C ILE A 198 -8.81 2.11 -0.39
N LEU A 199 -9.47 3.24 -0.65
CA LEU A 199 -10.87 3.47 -0.25
C LEU A 199 -11.81 2.46 -0.93
N PHE A 200 -11.64 2.26 -2.23
CA PHE A 200 -12.42 1.27 -2.99
C PHE A 200 -12.17 -0.15 -2.49
N LEU A 201 -10.91 -0.49 -2.21
CA LEU A 201 -10.54 -1.81 -1.70
C LEU A 201 -11.15 -2.07 -0.32
N ARG A 202 -11.08 -1.08 0.58
CA ARG A 202 -11.67 -1.15 1.92
C ARG A 202 -13.19 -1.37 1.83
N ASN A 203 -13.86 -0.67 0.93
CA ASN A 203 -15.31 -0.82 0.75
C ASN A 203 -15.71 -2.19 0.19
N GLN A 204 -14.84 -2.83 -0.62
CA GLN A 204 -15.10 -4.15 -1.21
C GLN A 204 -14.77 -5.31 -0.27
N ILE A 205 -13.70 -5.22 0.51
CA ILE A 205 -13.24 -6.32 1.38
C ILE A 205 -13.99 -6.35 2.71
N LYS A 206 -14.36 -5.18 3.27
CA LYS A 206 -15.02 -5.11 4.58
C LYS A 206 -16.30 -5.98 4.67
N PRO A 207 -17.20 -6.02 3.67
CA PRO A 207 -18.37 -6.89 3.72
C PRO A 207 -18.03 -8.39 3.68
N ILE A 208 -16.97 -8.79 2.97
CA ILE A 208 -16.51 -10.18 2.92
C ILE A 208 -16.01 -10.63 4.29
N LEU A 209 -15.20 -9.80 4.94
CA LEU A 209 -14.71 -10.09 6.30
C LEU A 209 -15.86 -10.19 7.30
N ARG A 210 -16.86 -9.30 7.20
CA ARG A 210 -18.06 -9.35 8.05
C ARG A 210 -18.90 -10.61 7.82
N LEU A 211 -19.02 -11.07 6.56
CA LEU A 211 -19.68 -12.35 6.26
C LEU A 211 -18.92 -13.53 6.85
N SER A 212 -17.59 -13.54 6.75
CA SER A 212 -16.74 -14.57 7.36
C SER A 212 -16.90 -14.61 8.89
N GLU A 213 -16.90 -13.45 9.52
CA GLU A 213 -17.09 -13.30 10.97
C GLU A 213 -18.49 -13.76 11.40
N ALA A 214 -19.54 -13.39 10.65
CA ALA A 214 -20.91 -13.84 10.90
C ALA A 214 -21.03 -15.37 10.78
N ALA A 215 -20.43 -15.98 9.75
CA ALA A 215 -20.43 -17.44 9.58
C ALA A 215 -19.70 -18.15 10.72
N GLU A 216 -18.55 -17.63 11.16
CA GLU A 216 -17.80 -18.19 12.29
C GLU A 216 -18.57 -18.06 13.60
N SER A 217 -19.22 -16.93 13.85
CA SER A 217 -20.05 -16.72 15.04
C SER A 217 -21.23 -17.70 15.10
N PHE A 218 -21.94 -17.88 13.98
CA PHE A 218 -23.04 -18.83 13.88
C PHE A 218 -22.57 -20.27 14.12
N GLY A 219 -21.42 -20.67 13.55
CA GLY A 219 -20.83 -21.98 13.80
C GLY A 219 -20.43 -22.23 15.26
N LYS A 220 -20.29 -21.18 16.06
CA LYS A 220 -20.02 -21.23 17.51
C LYS A 220 -21.28 -21.06 18.37
N GLY A 221 -22.48 -21.07 17.76
CA GLY A 221 -23.75 -20.81 18.46
C GLY A 221 -23.90 -19.38 18.97
N ARG A 222 -23.12 -18.43 18.44
CA ARG A 222 -23.13 -17.03 18.85
C ARG A 222 -23.98 -16.19 17.89
N PRO A 223 -24.63 -15.12 18.37
CA PRO A 223 -25.32 -14.20 17.48
C PRO A 223 -24.31 -13.56 16.50
N PRO A 224 -24.75 -13.25 15.27
CA PRO A 224 -23.91 -12.52 14.33
C PRO A 224 -23.58 -11.11 14.86
N PRO A 225 -22.49 -10.48 14.39
CA PRO A 225 -22.17 -9.11 14.74
C PRO A 225 -23.33 -8.15 14.48
N ASP A 226 -23.57 -7.19 15.39
CA ASP A 226 -24.70 -6.26 15.33
C ASP A 226 -24.78 -5.43 14.02
N ASP A 227 -23.64 -5.20 13.37
CA ASP A 227 -23.56 -4.44 12.12
C ASP A 227 -23.65 -5.32 10.86
N PHE A 228 -23.80 -6.64 10.98
CA PHE A 228 -23.85 -7.55 9.85
C PHE A 228 -25.13 -7.35 9.05
N ARG A 229 -24.98 -6.89 7.80
CA ARG A 229 -26.06 -6.71 6.84
C ARG A 229 -25.56 -7.11 5.45
N PRO A 230 -26.41 -7.57 4.53
CA PRO A 230 -26.04 -7.78 3.14
C PRO A 230 -25.66 -6.45 2.46
N ARG A 231 -24.37 -6.20 2.27
CA ARG A 231 -23.83 -4.98 1.65
C ARG A 231 -22.59 -5.29 0.81
N GLY A 232 -22.20 -4.33 -0.04
CA GLY A 232 -21.06 -4.47 -0.95
C GLY A 232 -21.47 -4.87 -2.37
N ALA A 233 -20.54 -5.52 -3.08
CA ALA A 233 -20.76 -6.01 -4.44
C ALA A 233 -21.95 -6.97 -4.51
N ARG A 234 -22.56 -7.07 -5.69
CA ARG A 234 -23.78 -7.87 -5.92
C ARG A 234 -23.58 -9.33 -5.51
N GLU A 235 -22.42 -9.90 -5.82
CA GLU A 235 -22.03 -11.28 -5.54
C GLU A 235 -21.88 -11.51 -4.03
N VAL A 236 -21.28 -10.54 -3.31
CA VAL A 236 -21.14 -10.61 -1.85
C VAL A 236 -22.48 -10.47 -1.15
N ARG A 237 -23.36 -9.57 -1.65
CA ARG A 237 -24.73 -9.44 -1.14
C ARG A 237 -25.54 -10.72 -1.35
N GLN A 238 -25.41 -11.35 -2.52
CA GLN A 238 -26.08 -12.61 -2.82
C GLN A 238 -25.62 -13.72 -1.86
N ALA A 239 -24.30 -13.84 -1.63
CA ALA A 239 -23.75 -14.79 -0.67
C ALA A 239 -24.22 -14.51 0.76
N ALA A 240 -24.27 -13.24 1.17
CA ALA A 240 -24.76 -12.85 2.49
C ALA A 240 -26.25 -13.17 2.67
N ASN A 241 -27.08 -12.95 1.66
CA ASN A 241 -28.49 -13.33 1.69
C ASN A 241 -28.67 -14.84 1.79
N ALA A 242 -27.94 -15.62 0.97
CA ALA A 242 -27.99 -17.07 1.02
C ALA A 242 -27.54 -17.62 2.39
N PHE A 243 -26.53 -16.99 3.02
CA PHE A 243 -26.12 -17.32 4.38
C PHE A 243 -27.23 -17.05 5.40
N ILE A 244 -27.90 -15.90 5.32
CA ILE A 244 -29.04 -15.58 6.21
C ILE A 244 -30.17 -16.58 6.03
N GLU A 245 -30.55 -16.90 4.78
CA GLU A 245 -31.60 -17.89 4.50
C GLU A 245 -31.24 -19.28 5.05
N MET A 246 -29.98 -19.69 4.93
CA MET A 246 -29.48 -20.93 5.49
C MET A 246 -29.56 -20.93 7.03
N ARG A 247 -29.10 -19.86 7.68
CA ARG A 247 -29.18 -19.68 9.13
C ARG A 247 -30.62 -19.81 9.62
N ASP A 248 -31.52 -19.02 9.04
CA ASP A 248 -32.93 -18.99 9.43
C ASP A 248 -33.61 -20.35 9.19
N ARG A 249 -33.17 -21.11 8.17
CA ARG A 249 -33.64 -22.48 7.94
C ARG A 249 -33.15 -23.44 9.02
N ILE A 250 -31.89 -23.33 9.45
CA ILE A 250 -31.31 -24.17 10.49
C ILE A 250 -31.96 -23.87 11.84
N GLU A 251 -32.09 -22.59 12.21
CA GLU A 251 -32.74 -22.17 13.46
C GLU A 251 -34.17 -22.71 13.54
N ARG A 252 -34.97 -22.53 12.47
CA ARG A 252 -36.32 -23.11 12.41
C ARG A 252 -36.31 -24.63 12.49
N HIS A 253 -35.35 -25.31 11.88
CA HIS A 253 -35.25 -26.76 11.94
C HIS A 253 -34.94 -27.26 13.36
N VAL A 254 -34.06 -26.57 14.07
CA VAL A 254 -33.75 -26.84 15.48
C VAL A 254 -34.98 -26.58 16.35
N GLU A 255 -35.63 -25.42 16.19
CA GLU A 255 -36.84 -25.07 16.94
C GLU A 255 -37.98 -26.09 16.73
N GLN A 256 -38.24 -26.48 15.48
CA GLN A 256 -39.24 -27.50 15.15
C GLN A 256 -38.92 -28.85 15.81
N ARG A 257 -37.64 -29.24 15.84
CA ARG A 257 -37.20 -30.48 16.50
C ARG A 257 -37.43 -30.39 18.01
N THR A 258 -37.10 -29.26 18.64
CA THR A 258 -37.32 -29.03 20.07
C THR A 258 -38.80 -29.04 20.44
N ILE A 259 -39.67 -28.40 19.64
CA ILE A 259 -41.12 -28.42 19.82
C ILE A 259 -41.67 -29.85 19.68
N MET A 260 -41.24 -30.58 18.65
CA MET A 260 -41.65 -31.97 18.45
C MET A 260 -41.25 -32.86 19.64
N LEU A 261 -40.01 -32.74 20.13
CA LEU A 261 -39.54 -33.49 21.30
C LEU A 261 -40.35 -33.15 22.56
N ALA A 262 -40.69 -31.88 22.77
CA ALA A 262 -41.55 -31.47 23.88
C ALA A 262 -42.96 -32.07 23.77
N GLY A 263 -43.54 -32.12 22.56
CA GLY A 263 -44.83 -32.77 22.31
C GLY A 263 -44.81 -34.27 22.56
N VAL A 264 -43.79 -34.98 22.04
CA VAL A 264 -43.63 -36.43 22.28
C VAL A 264 -43.46 -36.74 23.77
N SER A 265 -42.66 -35.95 24.49
CA SER A 265 -42.49 -36.12 25.93
C SER A 265 -43.80 -35.92 26.70
N HIS A 266 -44.61 -34.93 26.31
CA HIS A 266 -45.91 -34.69 26.91
C HIS A 266 -46.84 -35.91 26.72
N ASP A 267 -46.88 -36.47 25.52
CA ASP A 267 -47.73 -37.64 25.22
C ASP A 267 -47.26 -38.89 25.96
N LEU A 268 -45.94 -39.13 26.04
CA LEU A 268 -45.36 -40.23 26.81
C LEU A 268 -45.67 -40.13 28.30
N ARG A 269 -45.57 -38.95 28.91
CA ARG A 269 -45.95 -38.73 30.32
C ARG A 269 -47.40 -39.09 30.58
N THR A 270 -48.29 -38.77 29.64
CA THR A 270 -49.73 -39.08 29.76
C THR A 270 -49.96 -40.60 29.76
N VAL A 271 -49.26 -41.35 28.91
CA VAL A 271 -49.37 -42.82 28.86
C VAL A 271 -48.73 -43.47 30.09
N LEU A 272 -47.56 -43.02 30.54
CA LEU A 272 -46.90 -43.52 31.76
C LEU A 272 -47.76 -43.29 33.01
N THR A 273 -48.39 -42.11 33.13
CA THR A 273 -49.32 -41.81 34.23
C THR A 273 -50.52 -42.77 34.21
N ARG A 274 -51.03 -43.10 33.02
CA ARG A 274 -52.13 -44.08 32.88
C ARG A 274 -51.67 -45.49 33.30
N PHE A 275 -50.46 -45.91 32.94
CA PHE A 275 -49.92 -47.19 33.39
C PHE A 275 -49.78 -47.22 34.92
N ASN A 276 -49.23 -46.18 35.54
CA ASN A 276 -49.16 -46.08 37.00
C ASN A 276 -50.55 -46.18 37.68
N LEU A 277 -51.57 -45.52 37.12
CA LEU A 277 -52.95 -45.65 37.59
C LEU A 277 -53.52 -47.08 37.43
N GLN A 278 -53.23 -47.76 36.32
CA GLN A 278 -53.67 -49.14 36.10
C GLN A 278 -52.98 -50.11 37.07
N LEU A 279 -51.66 -49.98 37.25
CA LEU A 279 -50.87 -50.78 38.19
C LEU A 279 -51.28 -50.56 39.65
N ALA A 280 -51.86 -49.41 39.99
CA ALA A 280 -52.40 -49.14 41.33
C ALA A 280 -53.72 -49.87 41.63
N LEU A 281 -54.40 -50.43 40.61
CA LEU A 281 -55.69 -51.12 40.77
C LEU A 281 -55.58 -52.65 40.87
N PHE A 282 -54.38 -53.21 40.63
CA PHE A 282 -54.13 -54.66 40.75
C PHE A 282 -53.81 -55.05 42.19
N GLU A 283 -54.07 -56.31 42.54
CA GLU A 283 -53.68 -56.89 43.83
C GLU A 283 -52.15 -56.94 43.95
N GLU A 284 -51.63 -56.67 45.15
CA GLU A 284 -50.18 -56.62 45.39
C GLU A 284 -49.54 -58.01 45.20
N THR A 285 -48.74 -58.14 44.14
CA THR A 285 -47.88 -59.31 43.91
C THR A 285 -46.43 -58.87 43.69
N PRO A 286 -45.44 -59.74 43.99
CA PRO A 286 -44.03 -59.44 43.75
C PRO A 286 -43.70 -59.06 42.30
N GLU A 287 -44.44 -59.61 41.32
CA GLU A 287 -44.29 -59.27 39.91
C GLU A 287 -44.82 -57.87 39.58
N LEU A 288 -45.84 -57.39 40.29
CA LEU A 288 -46.41 -56.05 40.12
C LEU A 288 -45.42 -54.96 40.59
N ASP A 289 -44.69 -55.22 41.68
CA ASP A 289 -43.68 -54.29 42.19
C ASP A 289 -42.48 -54.16 41.26
N ALA A 290 -42.05 -55.26 40.63
CA ALA A 290 -41.04 -55.23 39.57
C ALA A 290 -41.50 -54.39 38.36
N LEU A 291 -42.76 -54.56 37.94
CA LEU A 291 -43.32 -53.81 36.82
C LEU A 291 -43.50 -52.31 37.12
N ARG A 292 -43.81 -51.94 38.37
CA ARG A 292 -43.82 -50.53 38.82
C ARG A 292 -42.42 -49.92 38.74
N ALA A 293 -41.40 -50.65 39.20
CA ALA A 293 -40.01 -50.19 39.12
C ALA A 293 -39.56 -49.92 37.67
N ASP A 294 -39.94 -50.79 36.72
CA ASP A 294 -39.64 -50.59 35.29
C ASP A 294 -40.31 -49.30 34.74
N VAL A 295 -41.57 -49.03 35.11
CA VAL A 295 -42.29 -47.81 34.67
C VAL A 295 -41.67 -46.55 35.27
N ASP A 296 -41.26 -46.60 36.54
CA ASP A 296 -40.56 -45.50 37.21
C ASP A 296 -39.19 -45.23 36.58
N GLU A 297 -38.45 -46.28 36.20
CA GLU A 297 -37.18 -46.15 35.47
C GLU A 297 -37.39 -45.53 34.08
N MET A 298 -38.43 -45.94 33.35
CA MET A 298 -38.80 -45.32 32.08
C MET A 298 -39.17 -43.84 32.23
N GLN A 299 -39.83 -43.47 33.32
CA GLN A 299 -40.15 -42.07 33.61
C GLN A 299 -38.88 -41.26 33.92
N ALA A 300 -37.98 -41.80 34.73
CA ALA A 300 -36.70 -41.15 35.05
C ALA A 300 -35.84 -40.93 33.79
N MET A 301 -35.69 -41.95 32.93
CA MET A 301 -34.97 -41.83 31.67
C MET A 301 -35.57 -40.76 30.73
N LEU A 302 -36.90 -40.64 30.69
CA LEU A 302 -37.59 -39.60 29.91
C LEU A 302 -37.30 -38.20 30.43
N GLU A 303 -37.29 -38.02 31.75
CA GLU A 303 -36.99 -36.74 32.40
C GLU A 303 -35.54 -36.31 32.15
N ASP A 304 -34.58 -37.23 32.27
CA ASP A 304 -33.16 -36.98 31.98
C ASP A 304 -32.92 -36.59 30.52
N TYR A 305 -33.54 -37.30 29.58
CA TYR A 305 -33.43 -36.97 28.16
C TYR A 305 -34.01 -35.58 27.84
N MET A 306 -35.10 -35.21 28.52
CA MET A 306 -35.71 -33.89 28.37
C MET A 306 -34.87 -32.78 28.99
N ALA A 307 -34.21 -33.04 30.11
CA ALA A 307 -33.26 -32.11 30.70
C ALA A 307 -32.08 -31.86 29.73
N PHE A 308 -31.54 -32.92 29.13
CA PHE A 308 -30.49 -32.82 28.12
C PHE A 308 -30.94 -32.05 26.86
N ALA A 309 -32.12 -32.38 26.30
CA ALA A 309 -32.65 -31.72 25.11
C ALA A 309 -32.97 -30.23 25.34
N LYS A 310 -33.27 -29.82 26.58
CA LYS A 310 -33.44 -28.41 26.97
C LYS A 310 -32.10 -27.70 27.21
N GLY A 311 -31.10 -28.39 27.74
CA GLY A 311 -29.76 -27.83 28.01
C GLY A 311 -29.02 -27.38 26.75
N ASP A 312 -29.27 -28.03 25.61
CA ASP A 312 -28.71 -27.63 24.30
C ASP A 312 -29.26 -26.28 23.80
N ALA A 313 -30.34 -25.77 24.39
CA ALA A 313 -31.03 -24.54 23.95
C ALA A 313 -30.57 -23.25 24.65
N GLY A 314 -29.59 -23.29 25.55
CA GLY A 314 -28.97 -22.07 26.09
C GLY A 314 -28.47 -22.18 27.53
N GLU A 315 -27.18 -22.46 27.69
CA GLU A 315 -26.47 -22.04 28.90
C GLU A 315 -26.29 -20.52 28.87
N GLU A 316 -26.76 -19.84 29.92
CA GLU A 316 -26.60 -18.41 30.07
C GLU A 316 -25.11 -18.08 30.28
N ILE A 317 -24.58 -17.18 29.44
CA ILE A 317 -23.16 -16.83 29.44
C ILE A 317 -22.84 -16.06 30.72
N VAL A 318 -22.27 -16.74 31.71
CA VAL A 318 -21.69 -16.07 32.89
C VAL A 318 -20.22 -15.78 32.61
N ARG A 319 -19.79 -14.53 32.82
CA ARG A 319 -18.36 -14.19 32.81
C ARG A 319 -17.68 -14.93 33.97
N ALA A 320 -16.93 -15.98 33.65
CA ALA A 320 -16.02 -16.61 34.59
C ALA A 320 -14.69 -15.83 34.58
N ASP A 321 -14.34 -15.27 35.74
CA ASP A 321 -13.00 -14.73 35.98
C ASP A 321 -12.04 -15.90 36.21
N ILE A 322 -11.18 -16.16 35.23
CA ILE A 322 -10.06 -17.07 35.36
C ILE A 322 -8.85 -16.23 35.72
N GLY A 323 -8.65 -16.06 37.04
CA GLY A 323 -7.62 -15.21 37.63
C GLY A 323 -6.20 -15.47 37.17
#